data_AF-A0A5A9XIN8-F1
#
_entry.id   AF-A0A5A9XIN8-F1
#
_cell.length_a   1.000
_cell.length_b   1.000
_cell.length_c   1.000
_cell.angle_alpha   90.00
_cell.angle_beta   90.00
_cell.angle_gamma   90.00
#
_symmetry.space_group_name_H-M   'P 1'
#
loop_
_entity.id
_entity.type
_entity.pdbx_description
1 polymer ?
#
loop_
_entity_poly.entity_id
_entity_poly.type
_entity_poly.pdbx_seq_one_letter_code
_entity_poly.pdbx_strand_id
1 'polypeptide(L)' 'MSTTATLSSKFKICIPKAIREDQHWQAGQKFVFIPKGTGVLVIPVPKFDELAGIAKGANKQNYRDRKDRY' A
#
# COMPACT_ATOMS: atom_id res chain seq x y z
N MET A 1 -4.58 15.37 12.65
CA MET A 1 -5.90 15.03 13.25
C MET A 1 -6.02 13.50 13.31
N SER A 2 -6.46 12.93 14.42
CA SER A 2 -6.58 11.47 14.56
C SER A 2 -7.77 10.96 13.74
N THR A 3 -7.52 10.41 12.56
CA THR A 3 -8.57 9.83 11.72
C THR A 3 -8.86 8.39 12.14
N THR A 4 -9.60 8.24 13.24
CA THR A 4 -10.15 6.95 13.68
C THR A 4 -11.42 6.62 12.91
N ALA A 5 -11.70 5.34 12.69
CA ALA A 5 -12.93 4.86 12.06
C ALA A 5 -13.54 3.72 12.87
N THR A 6 -14.87 3.65 12.92
CA THR A 6 -15.60 2.61 13.64
C THR A 6 -15.92 1.44 12.71
N LEU A 7 -15.70 0.22 13.19
CA LEU A 7 -16.14 -0.99 12.51
C LEU A 7 -17.67 -1.10 12.62
N SER A 8 -18.36 -1.01 11.49
CA SER A 8 -19.82 -1.19 11.46
C SER A 8 -20.23 -2.63 11.76
N SER A 9 -21.50 -2.85 12.09
CA SER A 9 -22.09 -4.17 12.29
C SER A 9 -22.02 -5.11 11.08
N LYS A 10 -21.80 -4.55 9.88
CA LYS A 10 -21.56 -5.30 8.63
C LYS A 10 -20.06 -5.55 8.38
N PHE A 11 -19.22 -5.36 9.39
CA PHE A 11 -17.77 -5.51 9.32
C PHE A 11 -17.10 -4.62 8.26
N LYS A 12 -17.68 -3.45 7.97
CA LYS A 12 -17.08 -2.45 7.08
C LYS A 12 -16.46 -1.32 7.89
N ILE A 13 -15.23 -0.95 7.53
CA ILE A 13 -14.55 0.26 8.00
C ILE A 13 -14.68 1.30 6.89
N CYS A 14 -15.28 2.45 7.20
CA CYS A 14 -15.30 3.56 6.26
C CYS A 14 -13.97 4.31 6.35
N ILE A 15 -13.21 4.35 5.25
CA ILE A 15 -11.93 5.07 5.24
C ILE A 15 -12.22 6.58 5.30
N PRO A 16 -11.70 7.29 6.32
CA PRO A 16 -11.91 8.72 6.45
C PRO A 16 -11.45 9.51 5.22
N LYS A 17 -12.14 10.62 4.93
CA LYS A 17 -11.88 11.46 3.76
C LYS A 17 -10.41 11.92 3.67
N ALA A 18 -9.85 12.41 4.78
CA ALA A 18 -8.47 12.88 4.82
C ALA A 18 -7.46 11.81 4.38
N ILE A 19 -7.63 10.55 4.83
CA ILE A 19 -6.73 9.45 4.41
C ILE A 19 -6.87 9.15 2.92
N ARG A 20 -8.10 9.15 2.39
CA ARG A 20 -8.33 8.92 0.96
C ARG A 20 -7.69 10.00 0.09
N GLU A 21 -7.75 11.24 0.53
CA GLU A 21 -7.15 12.39 -0.18
C GLU A 21 -5.63 12.36 -0.10
N ASP A 22 -5.07 12.17 1.10
CA ASP A 22 -3.60 12.13 1.32
C ASP A 22 -2.93 10.97 0.57
N GLN A 23 -3.63 9.84 0.43
CA GLN A 23 -3.12 8.66 -0.28
C GLN A 23 -3.58 8.57 -1.74
N HIS A 24 -4.34 9.57 -2.22
CA HIS A 24 -4.93 9.58 -3.56
C HIS A 24 -5.73 8.31 -3.91
N TRP A 25 -6.43 7.74 -2.93
CA TRP A 25 -7.23 6.53 -3.13
C TRP A 25 -8.52 6.82 -3.89
N GLN A 26 -8.82 5.94 -4.83
CA GLN A 26 -9.96 6.02 -5.73
C GLN A 26 -10.96 4.88 -5.47
N ALA A 27 -12.22 5.13 -5.78
CA ALA A 27 -13.25 4.10 -5.68
C ALA A 27 -12.94 2.93 -6.63
N GLY A 28 -13.14 1.70 -6.15
CA GLY A 28 -12.88 0.48 -6.93
C GLY A 28 -11.44 -0.03 -6.88
N GLN A 29 -10.51 0.67 -6.21
CA GLN A 29 -9.19 0.12 -5.92
C GLN A 29 -9.28 -1.10 -4.99
N LYS A 30 -8.41 -2.08 -5.25
CA LYS A 30 -8.27 -3.27 -4.39
C LYS A 30 -7.20 -3.00 -3.35
N PHE A 31 -7.42 -3.51 -2.14
CA PHE A 31 -6.49 -3.41 -1.03
C PHE A 31 -6.13 -4.79 -0.51
N VAL A 32 -4.88 -4.96 -0.11
CA VAL A 32 -4.42 -6.12 0.65
C VAL A 32 -4.34 -5.76 2.13
N PHE A 33 -4.75 -6.69 2.98
CA PHE A 33 -4.58 -6.62 4.41
C PHE A 33 -3.43 -7.55 4.81
N ILE A 34 -2.36 -6.98 5.35
CA ILE A 34 -1.19 -7.73 5.80
C ILE A 34 -1.13 -7.66 7.33
N PRO A 35 -1.22 -8.79 8.05
CA PRO A 35 -1.09 -8.80 9.51
C PRO A 35 0.26 -8.22 9.95
N LYS A 36 0.26 -7.32 10.93
CA LYS A 36 1.47 -6.74 11.53
C LYS A 36 1.27 -6.45 13.01
N GLY A 37 1.84 -7.30 13.86
CA GLY A 37 1.68 -7.21 15.31
C GLY A 37 0.21 -7.37 15.70
N THR A 38 -0.32 -6.42 16.46
CA THR A 38 -1.75 -6.38 16.84
C THR A 38 -2.66 -5.74 15.79
N GLY A 39 -2.10 -5.24 14.68
CA GLY A 39 -2.83 -4.53 13.64
C GLY A 39 -2.70 -5.15 12.26
N VAL A 40 -3.18 -4.42 11.26
CA VAL A 40 -3.07 -4.76 9.85
C VAL A 40 -2.50 -3.57 9.07
N LEU A 41 -1.59 -3.84 8.14
CA LEU A 41 -1.23 -2.89 7.10
C LEU A 41 -2.24 -3.01 5.96
N VAL A 42 -2.74 -1.87 5.50
CA VAL A 42 -3.65 -1.77 4.36
C VAL A 42 -2.91 -1.07 3.23
N ILE A 43 -2.72 -1.78 2.12
CA ILE A 43 -1.91 -1.29 1.00
C ILE A 43 -2.71 -1.47 -0.30
N PRO A 44 -2.78 -0.48 -1.19
CA PRO A 44 -3.40 -0.65 -2.49
C PRO A 44 -2.63 -1.70 -3.30
N VAL A 45 -3.36 -2.58 -3.98
CA VAL A 45 -2.76 -3.55 -4.89
C VAL A 45 -2.53 -2.86 -6.23
N PRO A 46 -1.27 -2.66 -6.67
CA PRO A 46 -1.00 -1.99 -7.93
C PRO A 46 -1.49 -2.87 -9.10
N LYS A 47 -2.00 -2.23 -10.14
CA LYS A 47 -2.26 -2.88 -11.42
C LYS A 47 -0.96 -3.10 -12.17
N PHE A 48 -0.93 -4.09 -13.05
CA PHE A 48 0.26 -4.39 -13.86
C PHE A 48 0.78 -3.15 -14.62
N ASP A 49 -0.14 -2.39 -15.22
CA ASP A 49 0.21 -1.18 -15.98
C ASP A 49 0.80 -0.06 -15.10
N GLU A 50 0.44 -0.01 -13.82
CA GLU A 50 0.99 0.95 -12.85
C GLU A 50 2.44 0.61 -12.47
N LEU A 51 2.86 -0.64 -12.69
CA LEU A 51 4.23 -1.10 -12.41
C LEU A 51 5.19 -0.84 -13.58
N ALA A 52 4.67 -0.52 -14.77
CA ALA A 52 5.50 -0.27 -15.93
C ALA A 52 6.37 0.97 -15.71
N GLY A 53 7.69 0.79 -15.70
CA GLY A 53 8.65 1.90 -15.57
C GLY A 53 8.94 2.36 -14.15
N ILE A 54 8.50 1.64 -13.10
CA ILE A 54 8.81 1.98 -11.70
C ILE A 54 10.32 2.08 -11.40
N ALA A 55 11.14 1.40 -12.20
CA ALA A 55 12.61 1.41 -12.10
C ALA A 55 13.28 2.29 -13.17
N LYS A 56 12.54 3.14 -13.89
CA LYS A 56 13.11 4.02 -14.93
C LYS A 56 14.12 4.97 -14.29
N GLY A 57 15.37 4.93 -14.77
CA GLY A 57 16.46 5.75 -14.24
C GLY A 57 17.12 5.19 -12.98
N ALA A 58 16.74 4.01 -12.50
CA ALA A 58 17.43 3.35 -11.39
C ALA A 58 18.91 3.11 -11.74
N ASN A 59 19.80 3.33 -10.76
CA ASN A 59 21.23 3.05 -10.92
C ASN A 59 21.44 1.54 -11.07
N LYS A 60 22.05 1.14 -12.18
CA LYS A 60 22.33 -0.26 -12.52
C LYS A 60 23.69 -0.74 -12.00
N GLN A 61 24.47 0.12 -11.35
CA GLN A 61 25.81 -0.16 -10.86
C GLN A 61 25.77 -0.52 -9.38
N ASN A 62 26.68 -1.40 -8.95
CA ASN A 62 26.84 -1.82 -7.54
C ASN A 62 25.51 -2.25 -6.87
N TYR A 63 24.59 -2.86 -7.64
CA TYR A 63 23.41 -3.44 -7.05
C TYR A 63 23.81 -4.67 -6.24
N ARG A 64 23.15 -4.88 -5.10
CA ARG A 64 23.33 -6.09 -4.28
C ARG A 64 22.66 -7.27 -4.99
N ASP A 65 23.45 -8.24 -5.40
CA ASP A 65 22.97 -9.51 -5.94
C ASP A 65 22.69 -10.52 -4.81
N ARG A 66 21.93 -11.58 -5.12
CA ARG A 66 21.70 -12.69 -4.18
C ARG A 66 23.01 -13.37 -3.78
N LYS A 67 24.02 -13.35 -4.66
CA LYS A 67 25.34 -13.94 -4.41
C LYS A 67 26.16 -13.19 -3.35
N ASP A 68 25.88 -11.92 -3.09
CA ASP A 68 26.64 -11.06 -2.16
C ASP A 68 26.30 -11.28 -0.68
N ARG A 69 25.63 -12.39 -0.33
CA ARG A 69 25.18 -12.68 1.04
C ARG A 69 26.20 -13.44 1.89
N TYR A 70 27.33 -13.86 1.32
CA TYR A 70 28.32 -14.73 1.95
C TYR A 70 29.67 -14.04 2.09
#